data_AF-A0A369XUS9-F1
#
_entry.id   AF-A0A369XUS9-F1
#
_cell.length_a   1.000
_cell.length_b   1.000
_cell.length_c   1.000
_cell.angle_alpha   90.00
_cell.angle_beta   90.00
_cell.angle_gamma   90.00
#
_symmetry.space_group_name_H-M   'P 1'
#
loop_
_entity.id
_entity.type
_entity.pdbx_description
1 polymer ?
#
loop_
_entity_poly.entity_id
_entity_poly.type
_entity_poly.pdbx_seq_one_letter_code
_entity_poly.pdbx_strand_id
1 'polypeptide(L)'
;MIDIKVKQNEENILKLLFSARINYNKASKLNNYLWLLSIITGIFSVTNYFDISSENNSIILLVLVIIGVILHYFIKQNIERGAETKKLIDETLFEFPTKFSSSNILKIKEGALKLQEKYPEEYERQIKNRGDSDARGVKDWYDPKETTNFNKTIFQCQKENIFWDKNLLNIYKKLLMSIVFILFVFLLFDLYNNSLNIVLFHIFGFFNFLSILVRDLHSIKTYFTCSIIMDEKVDILGKNNVINEIVVLKELQDKINERRSLLLIVPDFFHKINSKKLHKKWKSLLSFLLSF
;
A
#
# COMPACT_ATOMS: atom_id res chain seq x y z
N MET A 1 -30.27 13.69 -0.55
CA MET A 1 -28.96 13.44 0.09
C MET A 1 -28.69 11.96 -0.07
N ILE A 2 -27.64 11.59 -0.80
CA ILE A 2 -27.43 10.20 -1.22
C ILE A 2 -26.81 9.39 -0.07
N ASP A 3 -27.37 8.22 0.21
CA ASP A 3 -26.82 7.31 1.21
C ASP A 3 -25.56 6.60 0.67
N ILE A 4 -24.41 6.83 1.34
CA ILE A 4 -23.13 6.19 1.02
C ILE A 4 -23.25 4.66 1.08
N LYS A 5 -24.09 4.09 1.97
CA LYS A 5 -24.34 2.64 2.06
C LYS A 5 -24.92 2.07 0.77
N VAL A 6 -25.81 2.80 0.12
CA VAL A 6 -26.42 2.37 -1.13
C VAL A 6 -25.46 2.61 -2.30
N LYS A 7 -24.92 3.83 -2.41
CA LYS A 7 -24.12 4.25 -3.57
C LYS A 7 -22.81 3.48 -3.73
N GLN A 8 -22.18 3.06 -2.63
CA GLN A 8 -20.96 2.26 -2.70
C GLN A 8 -21.16 0.87 -3.35
N ASN A 9 -22.41 0.38 -3.35
CA ASN A 9 -22.78 -0.91 -3.92
C ASN A 9 -23.39 -0.79 -5.33
N GLU A 10 -23.36 0.41 -5.93
CA GLU A 10 -23.66 0.56 -7.36
C GLU A 10 -22.61 -0.13 -8.22
N GLU A 11 -23.02 -0.70 -9.34
CA GLU A 11 -22.16 -1.49 -10.23
C GLU A 11 -20.89 -0.73 -10.63
N ASN A 12 -21.01 0.55 -10.95
CA ASN A 12 -19.88 1.40 -11.34
C ASN A 12 -18.85 1.52 -10.21
N ILE A 13 -19.27 1.69 -8.96
CA ILE A 13 -18.38 1.82 -7.81
C ILE A 13 -17.76 0.46 -7.46
N LEU A 14 -18.55 -0.62 -7.45
CA LEU A 14 -18.05 -1.98 -7.21
C LEU A 14 -16.98 -2.40 -8.22
N LYS A 15 -17.14 -2.01 -9.48
CA LYS A 15 -16.16 -2.24 -10.55
C LYS A 15 -14.86 -1.49 -10.33
N LEU A 16 -14.95 -0.23 -9.92
CA LEU A 16 -13.77 0.55 -9.53
C LEU A 16 -13.09 -0.03 -8.28
N LEU A 17 -13.88 -0.45 -7.27
CA LEU A 17 -13.35 -1.06 -6.04
C LEU A 17 -12.61 -2.36 -6.34
N PHE A 18 -13.19 -3.21 -7.20
CA PHE A 18 -12.54 -4.42 -7.70
C PHE A 18 -11.22 -4.09 -8.42
N SER A 19 -11.25 -3.15 -9.36
CA SER A 19 -10.06 -2.69 -10.09
C SER A 19 -8.95 -2.22 -9.16
N ALA A 20 -9.27 -1.37 -8.18
CA ALA A 20 -8.30 -0.89 -7.20
C ALA A 20 -7.66 -2.04 -6.42
N ARG A 21 -8.47 -3.01 -5.96
CA ARG A 21 -7.99 -4.18 -5.23
C ARG A 21 -7.08 -5.07 -6.09
N ILE A 22 -7.43 -5.31 -7.35
CA ILE A 22 -6.59 -6.08 -8.27
C ILE A 22 -5.23 -5.40 -8.50
N ASN A 23 -5.21 -4.09 -8.68
CA ASN A 23 -3.96 -3.34 -8.83
C ASN A 23 -3.08 -3.44 -7.59
N TYR A 24 -3.62 -3.23 -6.38
CA TYR A 24 -2.85 -3.41 -5.14
C TYR A 24 -2.35 -4.86 -4.96
N ASN A 25 -3.16 -5.85 -5.28
CA ASN A 25 -2.74 -7.26 -5.23
C ASN A 25 -1.61 -7.57 -6.21
N LYS A 26 -1.66 -7.02 -7.43
CA LYS A 26 -0.57 -7.15 -8.42
C LYS A 26 0.70 -6.49 -7.91
N ALA A 27 0.60 -5.29 -7.36
CA ALA A 27 1.74 -4.60 -6.76
C ALA A 27 2.38 -5.44 -5.64
N SER A 28 1.56 -6.04 -4.75
CA SER A 28 2.04 -6.93 -3.69
C SER A 28 2.78 -8.16 -4.24
N LYS A 29 2.19 -8.86 -5.22
CA LYS A 29 2.82 -10.02 -5.86
C LYS A 29 4.16 -9.65 -6.51
N LEU A 30 4.21 -8.56 -7.27
CA LEU A 30 5.43 -8.09 -7.91
C LEU A 30 6.49 -7.67 -6.89
N ASN A 31 6.08 -7.04 -5.78
CA ASN A 31 7.00 -6.67 -4.70
C ASN A 31 7.61 -7.91 -4.02
N ASN A 32 6.82 -8.97 -3.81
CA ASN A 32 7.36 -10.24 -3.29
C ASN A 32 8.39 -10.86 -4.26
N TYR A 33 8.13 -10.84 -5.57
CA TYR A 33 9.11 -11.29 -6.56
C TYR A 33 10.37 -10.42 -6.59
N LEU A 34 10.22 -9.10 -6.45
CA LEU A 34 11.34 -8.17 -6.41
C LEU A 34 12.23 -8.42 -5.17
N TRP A 35 11.64 -8.64 -3.99
CA TRP A 35 12.38 -9.02 -2.79
C TRP A 35 13.14 -10.35 -2.98
N LEU A 36 12.47 -11.37 -3.51
CA LEU A 36 13.08 -12.67 -3.77
C LEU A 36 14.26 -12.55 -4.74
N LEU A 37 14.04 -11.89 -5.88
CA LEU A 37 15.07 -11.62 -6.88
C LEU A 37 16.25 -10.88 -6.26
N SER A 38 16.00 -9.84 -5.47
CA SER A 38 17.07 -9.01 -4.88
C SER A 38 17.93 -9.78 -3.87
N ILE A 39 17.33 -10.67 -3.08
CA ILE A 39 18.06 -11.55 -2.16
C ILE A 39 18.92 -12.53 -2.94
N ILE A 40 18.34 -13.18 -3.95
CA ILE A 40 19.03 -14.14 -4.80
C ILE A 40 20.21 -13.48 -5.52
N THR A 41 19.99 -12.32 -6.13
CA THR A 41 21.04 -11.54 -6.82
C THR A 41 22.16 -11.10 -5.86
N GLY A 42 21.81 -10.64 -4.65
CA GLY A 42 22.80 -10.26 -3.64
C GLY A 42 23.65 -11.45 -3.18
N ILE A 43 23.02 -12.59 -2.86
CA ILE A 43 23.74 -13.82 -2.50
C ILE A 43 24.64 -14.28 -3.65
N PHE A 44 24.12 -14.30 -4.89
CA PHE A 44 24.92 -14.67 -6.05
C PHE A 44 26.15 -13.80 -6.22
N SER A 45 26.04 -12.50 -5.94
CA SER A 45 27.17 -11.56 -6.09
C SER A 45 28.33 -11.81 -5.12
N VAL A 46 28.07 -12.38 -3.93
CA VAL A 46 29.09 -12.61 -2.88
C VAL A 46 29.64 -14.03 -2.85
N THR A 47 29.01 -14.97 -3.57
CA THR A 47 29.48 -16.36 -3.59
C THR A 47 30.58 -16.54 -4.65
N ASN A 48 31.64 -17.27 -4.28
CA ASN A 48 32.78 -17.64 -5.14
C ASN A 48 32.42 -18.44 -6.41
N TYR A 49 31.14 -18.74 -6.64
CA TYR A 49 30.65 -19.30 -7.91
C TYR A 49 30.79 -18.31 -9.07
N PHE A 50 30.87 -17.01 -8.78
CA PHE A 50 31.03 -15.96 -9.79
C PHE A 50 32.41 -15.34 -9.66
N ASP A 51 33.37 -15.87 -10.42
CA ASP A 51 34.63 -15.17 -10.64
C ASP A 51 34.32 -13.83 -11.34
N ILE A 52 34.64 -12.71 -10.68
CA ILE A 52 34.45 -11.35 -11.19
C ILE A 52 35.17 -11.16 -12.52
N SER A 53 36.24 -11.93 -12.77
CA SER A 53 36.96 -11.91 -14.05
C SER A 53 36.20 -12.55 -15.22
N SER A 54 35.11 -13.28 -14.95
CA SER A 54 34.25 -13.83 -16.00
C SER A 54 33.25 -12.78 -16.51
N GLU A 55 33.39 -12.40 -17.78
CA GLU A 55 32.49 -11.45 -18.45
C GLU A 55 31.03 -11.92 -18.42
N ASN A 56 30.79 -13.22 -18.60
CA ASN A 56 29.44 -13.81 -18.59
C ASN A 56 28.73 -13.59 -17.24
N ASN A 57 29.48 -13.72 -16.15
CA ASN A 57 28.98 -13.59 -14.80
C ASN A 57 28.53 -12.15 -14.49
N SER A 58 29.32 -11.17 -14.92
CA SER A 58 28.99 -9.75 -14.81
C SER A 58 27.78 -9.36 -15.65
N ILE A 59 27.63 -9.92 -16.86
CA ILE A 59 26.46 -9.69 -17.72
C ILE A 59 25.19 -10.25 -17.09
N ILE A 60 25.23 -11.47 -16.53
CA ILE A 60 24.08 -12.07 -15.84
C ILE A 60 23.65 -11.18 -14.66
N LEU A 61 24.60 -10.71 -13.86
CA LEU A 61 24.31 -9.82 -12.73
C LEU A 61 23.62 -8.53 -13.20
N LEU A 62 24.13 -7.90 -14.25
CA LEU A 62 23.54 -6.71 -14.85
C LEU A 62 22.10 -6.95 -15.31
N VAL A 63 21.84 -8.08 -15.99
CA VAL A 63 20.48 -8.44 -16.43
C VAL A 63 19.54 -8.61 -15.25
N LEU A 64 19.95 -9.30 -14.18
CA LEU A 64 19.14 -9.46 -12.97
C LEU A 64 18.85 -8.11 -12.29
N VAL A 65 19.83 -7.20 -12.28
CA VAL A 65 19.64 -5.84 -11.77
C VAL A 65 18.58 -5.09 -12.60
N ILE A 66 18.68 -5.12 -13.93
CA ILE A 66 17.72 -4.50 -14.85
C ILE A 66 16.31 -5.05 -14.66
N ILE A 67 16.15 -6.37 -14.52
CA ILE A 67 14.86 -7.00 -14.25
C ILE A 67 14.25 -6.43 -12.96
N GLY A 68 15.04 -6.26 -11.90
CA GLY A 68 14.55 -5.65 -10.66
C GLY A 68 14.07 -4.21 -10.83
N VAL A 69 14.77 -3.39 -11.63
CA VAL A 69 14.33 -2.03 -11.96
C VAL A 69 13.00 -2.05 -12.72
N ILE A 70 12.83 -2.96 -13.68
CA ILE A 70 11.58 -3.13 -14.44
C ILE A 70 10.43 -3.54 -13.50
N LEU A 71 10.65 -4.49 -12.58
CA LEU A 71 9.66 -4.87 -11.58
C LEU A 71 9.26 -3.68 -10.71
N HIS A 72 10.23 -2.87 -10.27
CA HIS A 72 9.98 -1.67 -9.48
C HIS A 72 9.05 -0.68 -10.19
N TYR A 73 9.27 -0.44 -11.48
CA TYR A 73 8.42 0.40 -12.31
C TYR A 73 6.98 -0.12 -12.38
N PHE A 74 6.79 -1.43 -12.59
CA PHE A 74 5.45 -2.01 -12.61
C PHE A 74 4.76 -1.99 -11.24
N ILE A 75 5.49 -2.17 -10.14
CA ILE A 75 4.94 -2.05 -8.78
C ILE A 75 4.38 -0.63 -8.60
N LYS A 76 5.18 0.39 -8.92
CA LYS A 76 4.78 1.80 -8.80
C LYS A 76 3.51 2.11 -9.60
N GLN A 77 3.47 1.71 -10.88
CA GLN A 77 2.27 1.91 -11.71
C GLN A 77 1.01 1.27 -11.12
N ASN A 78 1.10 0.06 -10.57
CA ASN A 78 -0.06 -0.61 -10.00
C ASN A 78 -0.52 0.10 -8.71
N ILE A 79 0.39 0.58 -7.86
CA ILE A 79 0.01 1.38 -6.68
C ILE A 79 -0.67 2.68 -7.10
N GLU A 80 -0.09 3.40 -8.06
CA GLU A 80 -0.66 4.66 -8.56
C GLU A 80 -2.08 4.46 -9.11
N ARG A 81 -2.28 3.46 -9.98
CA ARG A 81 -3.62 3.12 -10.51
C ARG A 81 -4.61 2.77 -9.41
N GLY A 82 -4.18 1.97 -8.43
CA GLY A 82 -5.01 1.61 -7.27
C GLY A 82 -5.41 2.82 -6.43
N ALA A 83 -4.45 3.71 -6.15
CA ALA A 83 -4.65 4.93 -5.37
C ALA A 83 -5.53 5.94 -6.09
N GLU A 84 -5.30 6.19 -7.38
CA GLU A 84 -6.13 7.07 -8.21
C GLU A 84 -7.57 6.58 -8.31
N THR A 85 -7.75 5.27 -8.47
CA THR A 85 -9.08 4.66 -8.53
C THR A 85 -9.81 4.81 -7.20
N LYS A 86 -9.13 4.55 -6.07
CA LYS A 86 -9.68 4.81 -4.72
C LYS A 86 -10.01 6.27 -4.48
N LYS A 87 -9.17 7.19 -4.94
CA LYS A 87 -9.42 8.63 -4.87
C LYS A 87 -10.68 9.01 -5.64
N LEU A 88 -10.83 8.52 -6.88
CA LEU A 88 -12.03 8.77 -7.70
C LEU A 88 -13.28 8.24 -7.02
N ILE A 89 -13.23 7.03 -6.44
CA ILE A 89 -14.34 6.45 -5.67
C ILE A 89 -14.72 7.35 -4.51
N ASP A 90 -13.76 7.72 -3.66
CA ASP A 90 -14.03 8.54 -2.47
C ASP A 90 -14.53 9.95 -2.86
N GLU A 91 -13.97 10.58 -3.89
CA GLU A 91 -14.48 11.86 -4.42
C GLU A 91 -15.92 11.73 -4.94
N THR A 92 -16.26 10.61 -5.58
CA THR A 92 -17.61 10.34 -6.08
C THR A 92 -18.61 10.05 -4.95
N LEU A 93 -18.21 9.26 -3.96
CA LEU A 93 -19.05 8.85 -2.83
C LEU A 93 -19.30 10.01 -1.86
N PHE A 94 -18.27 10.80 -1.56
CA PHE A 94 -18.33 11.90 -0.61
C PHE A 94 -18.68 13.25 -1.25
N GLU A 95 -18.98 13.25 -2.56
CA GLU A 95 -19.36 14.43 -3.34
C GLU A 95 -18.31 15.55 -3.25
N PHE A 96 -17.04 15.17 -3.19
CA PHE A 96 -15.93 16.12 -3.19
C PHE A 96 -15.62 16.62 -4.60
N PRO A 97 -15.12 17.86 -4.74
CA PRO A 97 -14.65 18.37 -6.01
C PRO A 97 -13.51 17.49 -6.54
N THR A 98 -13.66 16.98 -7.75
CA THR A 98 -12.63 16.18 -8.39
C THR A 98 -11.65 17.05 -9.18
N LYS A 99 -10.36 16.72 -9.10
CA LYS A 99 -9.31 17.32 -9.96
C LYS A 99 -9.02 16.46 -11.20
N PHE A 100 -9.69 15.33 -11.37
CA PHE A 100 -9.51 14.48 -12.54
C PHE A 100 -10.16 15.14 -13.76
N SER A 101 -9.41 15.22 -14.87
CA SER A 101 -10.02 15.57 -16.15
C SER A 101 -10.95 14.45 -16.63
N SER A 102 -11.89 14.76 -17.52
CA SER A 102 -12.77 13.76 -18.14
C SER A 102 -11.98 12.61 -18.79
N SER A 103 -10.81 12.92 -19.37
CA SER A 103 -9.92 11.92 -19.97
C SER A 103 -9.30 10.98 -18.93
N ASN A 104 -8.95 11.48 -17.74
CA ASN A 104 -8.43 10.66 -16.65
C ASN A 104 -9.52 9.73 -16.10
N ILE A 105 -10.73 10.24 -15.91
CA ILE A 105 -11.88 9.45 -15.45
C ILE A 105 -12.17 8.32 -16.43
N LEU A 106 -12.17 8.61 -17.73
CA LEU A 106 -12.37 7.61 -18.78
C LEU A 106 -11.30 6.51 -18.72
N LYS A 107 -10.01 6.89 -18.65
CA LYS A 107 -8.90 5.93 -18.53
C LYS A 107 -9.03 5.01 -17.32
N ILE A 108 -9.44 5.55 -16.16
CA ILE A 108 -9.65 4.76 -14.94
C ILE A 108 -10.80 3.76 -15.15
N LYS A 109 -11.93 4.21 -15.72
CA LYS A 109 -13.09 3.35 -15.99
C LYS A 109 -12.80 2.26 -17.03
N GLU A 110 -12.13 2.61 -18.13
CA GLU A 110 -11.66 1.64 -19.12
C GLU A 110 -10.71 0.61 -18.51
N GLY A 111 -9.79 1.05 -17.65
CA GLY A 111 -8.92 0.15 -16.91
C GLY A 111 -9.69 -0.84 -16.03
N ALA A 112 -10.75 -0.37 -15.36
CA ALA A 112 -11.61 -1.22 -14.55
C ALA A 112 -12.40 -2.23 -15.39
N LEU A 113 -12.93 -1.82 -16.55
CA LEU A 113 -13.61 -2.71 -17.50
C LEU A 113 -12.66 -3.80 -18.01
N LYS A 114 -11.46 -3.43 -18.46
CA LYS A 114 -10.45 -4.41 -18.91
C LYS A 114 -10.08 -5.42 -17.84
N LEU A 115 -10.03 -5.00 -16.57
CA LEU A 115 -9.74 -5.92 -15.46
C LEU A 115 -10.93 -6.83 -15.15
N GLN A 116 -12.16 -6.33 -15.24
CA GLN A 116 -13.37 -7.13 -15.11
C GLN A 116 -13.40 -8.22 -16.19
N GLU A 117 -13.21 -7.85 -17.46
CA GLU A 117 -13.18 -8.77 -18.61
C GLU A 117 -12.07 -9.81 -18.47
N LYS A 118 -10.91 -9.42 -17.94
CA LYS A 118 -9.78 -10.32 -17.73
C LYS A 118 -9.99 -11.31 -16.57
N TYR A 119 -10.80 -10.95 -15.57
CA TYR A 119 -10.99 -11.73 -14.35
C TYR A 119 -12.49 -11.82 -13.97
N PRO A 120 -13.35 -12.38 -14.83
CA PRO A 120 -14.80 -12.29 -14.67
C PRO A 120 -15.32 -13.05 -13.45
N GLU A 121 -14.81 -14.26 -13.20
CA GLU A 121 -15.19 -15.07 -12.03
C GLU A 121 -14.78 -14.41 -10.71
N GLU A 122 -13.58 -13.82 -10.69
CA GLU A 122 -13.08 -13.12 -9.50
C GLU A 122 -13.90 -11.87 -9.22
N TYR A 123 -14.27 -11.13 -10.28
CA TYR A 123 -15.17 -9.98 -10.19
C TYR A 123 -16.51 -10.36 -9.57
N GLU A 124 -17.22 -11.33 -10.17
CA GLU A 124 -18.52 -11.80 -9.69
C GLU A 124 -18.49 -12.24 -8.23
N ARG A 125 -17.43 -12.95 -7.84
CA ARG A 125 -17.24 -13.36 -6.44
C ARG A 125 -17.00 -12.16 -5.54
N GLN A 126 -16.17 -11.21 -5.93
CA GLN A 126 -15.79 -10.10 -5.05
C GLN A 126 -16.93 -9.10 -4.83
N ILE A 127 -17.77 -8.83 -5.84
CA ILE A 127 -18.87 -7.85 -5.69
C ILE A 127 -20.03 -8.38 -4.84
N LYS A 128 -20.13 -9.70 -4.64
CA LYS A 128 -21.17 -10.34 -3.83
C LYS A 128 -20.79 -10.48 -2.35
N ASN A 129 -19.49 -10.42 -2.03
CA ASN A 129 -18.98 -10.69 -0.69
C ASN A 129 -18.43 -9.44 0.00
N ARG A 130 -18.47 -9.42 1.32
CA ARG A 130 -17.87 -8.36 2.15
C ARG A 130 -16.39 -8.63 2.41
N GLY A 131 -15.67 -7.64 2.93
CA GLY A 131 -14.26 -7.76 3.27
C GLY A 131 -13.95 -8.78 4.38
N ASP A 132 -14.93 -9.07 5.24
CA ASP A 132 -14.85 -10.01 6.37
C ASP A 132 -15.42 -11.40 6.08
N SER A 133 -15.98 -11.61 4.89
CA SER A 133 -16.44 -12.92 4.42
C SER A 133 -15.26 -13.87 4.13
N ASP A 134 -15.50 -15.19 4.21
CA ASP A 134 -14.48 -16.21 3.89
C ASP A 134 -13.90 -16.01 2.48
N ALA A 135 -14.78 -15.73 1.52
CA ALA A 135 -14.42 -15.22 0.21
C ALA A 135 -14.37 -13.68 0.23
N ARG A 136 -13.29 -13.10 0.76
CA ARG A 136 -13.14 -11.63 0.90
C ARG A 136 -13.52 -10.87 -0.39
N GLY A 137 -14.48 -9.97 -0.31
CA GLY A 137 -14.98 -9.15 -1.43
C GLY A 137 -14.88 -7.65 -1.21
N VAL A 138 -15.59 -6.89 -2.04
CA VAL A 138 -15.59 -5.41 -2.06
C VAL A 138 -16.97 -4.81 -1.76
N LYS A 139 -17.98 -5.65 -1.54
CA LYS A 139 -19.33 -5.22 -1.14
C LYS A 139 -19.28 -4.60 0.25
N ASP A 140 -20.08 -3.55 0.46
CA ASP A 140 -20.16 -2.84 1.74
C ASP A 140 -18.76 -2.45 2.26
N TRP A 141 -17.96 -1.86 1.36
CA TRP A 141 -16.58 -1.43 1.62
C TRP A 141 -16.46 -0.52 2.86
N TYR A 142 -17.44 0.36 3.04
CA TYR A 142 -17.62 1.19 4.23
C TYR A 142 -18.86 0.72 4.99
N ASP A 143 -18.76 0.63 6.31
CA ASP A 143 -19.88 0.28 7.19
C ASP A 143 -20.15 1.38 8.22
N PRO A 144 -20.44 2.63 7.76
CA PRO A 144 -20.71 3.71 8.68
C PRO A 144 -21.99 3.40 9.46
N LYS A 145 -22.02 3.77 10.74
CA LYS A 145 -23.27 3.72 11.51
C LYS A 145 -24.27 4.68 10.88
N GLU A 146 -25.55 4.37 11.00
CA GLU A 146 -26.58 5.28 10.50
C GLU A 146 -26.44 6.63 11.19
N THR A 147 -26.27 7.67 10.38
CA THR A 147 -26.27 9.04 10.86
C THR A 147 -27.20 9.86 9.99
N THR A 148 -27.90 10.81 10.59
CA THR A 148 -28.75 11.76 9.88
C THR A 148 -27.96 12.85 9.15
N ASN A 149 -26.63 12.89 9.31
CA ASN A 149 -25.75 13.95 8.78
C ASN A 149 -24.69 13.34 7.85
N PHE A 150 -24.77 13.67 6.56
CA PHE A 150 -23.86 13.17 5.53
C PHE A 150 -22.38 13.36 5.85
N ASN A 151 -22.00 14.52 6.38
CA ASN A 151 -20.61 14.81 6.75
C ASN A 151 -20.13 13.94 7.92
N LYS A 152 -21.01 13.62 8.87
CA LYS A 152 -20.69 12.65 9.94
C LYS A 152 -20.48 11.25 9.36
N THR A 153 -21.27 10.85 8.37
CA THR A 153 -21.07 9.58 7.64
C THR A 153 -19.72 9.55 6.92
N ILE A 154 -19.34 10.62 6.20
CA ILE A 154 -18.01 10.75 5.56
C ILE A 154 -16.90 10.59 6.61
N PHE A 155 -17.00 11.32 7.73
CA PHE A 155 -15.99 11.28 8.78
C PHE A 155 -15.81 9.87 9.36
N GLN A 156 -16.89 9.10 9.52
CA GLN A 156 -16.80 7.70 9.94
C GLN A 156 -16.05 6.83 8.93
N CYS A 157 -16.37 6.93 7.64
CA CYS A 157 -15.64 6.23 6.57
C CYS A 157 -14.15 6.58 6.56
N GLN A 158 -13.80 7.84 6.82
CA GLN A 158 -12.41 8.29 6.92
C GLN A 158 -11.69 7.69 8.13
N LYS A 159 -12.36 7.64 9.30
CA LYS A 159 -11.81 6.99 10.49
C LYS A 159 -11.55 5.50 10.28
N GLU A 160 -12.48 4.80 9.61
CA GLU A 160 -12.27 3.39 9.22
C GLU A 160 -11.02 3.23 8.36
N ASN A 161 -10.80 4.11 7.37
CA ASN A 161 -9.60 4.08 6.55
C ASN A 161 -8.30 4.30 7.37
N ILE A 162 -8.33 5.14 8.41
CA ILE A 162 -7.12 5.52 9.17
C ILE A 162 -6.61 4.39 10.06
N PHE A 163 -7.52 3.61 10.67
CA PHE A 163 -7.22 2.77 11.83
C PHE A 163 -6.25 1.60 11.60
N TRP A 164 -6.20 1.02 10.41
CA TRP A 164 -5.77 -0.39 10.26
C TRP A 164 -4.25 -0.66 10.35
N ASP A 165 -3.35 0.29 10.03
CA ASP A 165 -1.98 -0.09 9.63
C ASP A 165 -0.83 0.33 10.57
N LYS A 166 -1.05 1.21 11.56
CA LYS A 166 0.03 1.84 12.36
C LYS A 166 0.93 0.85 13.11
N ASN A 167 0.35 -0.18 13.71
CA ASN A 167 1.10 -1.17 14.50
C ASN A 167 1.96 -2.11 13.63
N LEU A 168 1.43 -2.49 12.45
CA LEU A 168 2.13 -3.37 11.53
C LEU A 168 3.39 -2.70 10.99
N LEU A 169 3.26 -1.42 10.63
CA LEU A 169 4.36 -0.63 10.10
C LEU A 169 5.47 -0.36 11.11
N ASN A 170 5.14 -0.21 12.39
CA ASN A 170 6.15 -0.10 13.45
C ASN A 170 7.01 -1.37 13.54
N ILE A 171 6.41 -2.55 13.40
CA ILE A 171 7.13 -3.82 13.41
C ILE A 171 7.96 -3.95 12.13
N TYR A 172 7.39 -3.60 10.98
CA TYR A 172 8.10 -3.64 9.72
C TYR A 172 9.33 -2.72 9.71
N LYS A 173 9.18 -1.48 10.22
CA LYS A 173 10.28 -0.52 10.39
C LYS A 173 11.44 -1.11 11.22
N LYS A 174 11.13 -1.77 12.34
CA LYS A 174 12.15 -2.40 13.18
C LYS A 174 12.90 -3.52 12.44
N LEU A 175 12.19 -4.32 11.64
CA LEU A 175 12.83 -5.33 10.80
C LEU A 175 13.80 -4.67 9.81
N LEU A 176 13.34 -3.66 9.07
CA LEU A 176 14.17 -2.97 8.07
C LEU A 176 15.42 -2.34 8.70
N MET A 177 15.28 -1.69 9.86
CA MET A 177 16.44 -1.13 10.59
C MET A 177 17.42 -2.22 11.04
N SER A 178 16.92 -3.38 11.43
CA SER A 178 17.78 -4.53 11.81
C SER A 178 18.54 -5.06 10.58
N ILE A 179 17.88 -5.14 9.43
CA ILE A 179 18.52 -5.53 8.15
C ILE A 179 19.60 -4.52 7.76
N VAL A 180 19.34 -3.21 7.87
CA VAL A 180 20.34 -2.16 7.59
C VAL A 180 21.57 -2.31 8.49
N PHE A 181 21.37 -2.60 9.78
CA PHE A 181 22.49 -2.83 10.70
C PHE A 181 23.31 -4.07 10.31
N ILE A 182 22.65 -5.18 9.95
CA ILE A 182 23.33 -6.39 9.48
C ILE A 182 24.14 -6.12 8.21
N LEU A 183 23.56 -5.40 7.23
CA LEU A 183 24.27 -5.03 6.01
C LEU A 183 25.48 -4.13 6.28
N PHE A 184 25.38 -3.22 7.25
CA PHE A 184 26.50 -2.38 7.66
C PHE A 184 27.65 -3.20 8.24
N VAL A 185 27.35 -4.15 9.14
CA VAL A 185 28.36 -5.07 9.70
C VAL A 185 28.98 -5.94 8.61
N PHE A 186 28.14 -6.47 7.70
CA PHE A 186 28.59 -7.23 6.55
C PHE A 186 29.54 -6.42 5.66
N LEU A 187 29.21 -5.16 5.37
CA LEU A 187 30.05 -4.28 4.57
C LEU A 187 31.41 -4.01 5.22
N LEU A 188 31.46 -3.82 6.55
CA LEU A 188 32.73 -3.66 7.27
C LEU A 188 33.59 -4.93 7.20
N PHE A 189 32.97 -6.10 7.34
CA PHE A 189 33.65 -7.38 7.18
C PHE A 189 34.17 -7.59 5.74
N ASP A 190 33.37 -7.22 4.74
CA ASP A 190 33.74 -7.33 3.33
C ASP A 190 34.93 -6.41 2.98
N LEU A 191 34.90 -5.15 3.44
CA LEU A 191 36.01 -4.19 3.31
C LEU A 191 37.29 -4.65 4.00
N TYR A 192 37.19 -5.45 5.06
CA TYR A 192 38.36 -5.99 5.76
C TYR A 192 39.02 -7.15 5.01
N ASN A 193 38.22 -8.00 4.33
CA ASN A 193 38.71 -9.22 3.70
C ASN A 193 38.97 -9.09 2.20
N ASN A 194 38.31 -8.14 1.52
CA ASN A 194 38.33 -8.03 0.06
C ASN A 194 38.84 -6.67 -0.41
N SER A 195 39.35 -6.62 -1.65
CA SER A 195 39.73 -5.36 -2.29
C SER A 195 38.50 -4.49 -2.57
N LEU A 196 38.71 -3.17 -2.67
CA LEU A 196 37.63 -2.20 -2.93
C LEU A 196 36.80 -2.55 -4.18
N ASN A 197 37.43 -3.04 -5.25
CA ASN A 197 36.74 -3.39 -6.49
C ASN A 197 35.74 -4.55 -6.29
N ILE A 198 36.13 -5.55 -5.49
CA ILE A 198 35.27 -6.69 -5.16
C ILE A 198 34.08 -6.22 -4.31
N VAL A 199 34.35 -5.38 -3.30
CA VAL A 199 33.28 -4.80 -2.46
C VAL A 199 32.29 -3.98 -3.29
N LEU A 200 32.77 -3.18 -4.25
CA LEU A 200 31.90 -2.43 -5.16
C LEU A 200 31.03 -3.35 -6.03
N PHE A 201 31.57 -4.49 -6.49
CA PHE A 201 30.82 -5.50 -7.21
C PHE A 201 29.71 -6.13 -6.34
N HIS A 202 30.02 -6.47 -5.08
CA HIS A 202 29.01 -6.95 -4.13
C HIS A 202 27.91 -5.91 -3.88
N ILE A 203 28.28 -4.63 -3.67
CA ILE A 203 27.31 -3.53 -3.52
C ILE A 203 26.40 -3.43 -4.75
N PHE A 204 26.97 -3.57 -5.96
CA PHE A 204 26.20 -3.58 -7.19
C PHE A 204 25.21 -4.75 -7.25
N GLY A 205 25.61 -5.95 -6.81
CA GLY A 205 24.70 -7.08 -6.70
C GLY A 205 23.56 -6.87 -5.70
N PHE A 206 23.83 -6.15 -4.61
CA PHE A 206 22.80 -5.73 -3.65
C PHE A 206 22.01 -4.49 -4.06
N PHE A 207 22.25 -3.89 -5.24
CA PHE A 207 21.65 -2.61 -5.65
C PHE A 207 20.11 -2.59 -5.50
N ASN A 208 19.41 -3.59 -6.02
CA ASN A 208 17.94 -3.65 -5.92
C ASN A 208 17.49 -3.80 -4.47
N PHE A 209 18.21 -4.61 -3.67
CA PHE A 209 17.91 -4.80 -2.26
C PHE A 209 18.03 -3.48 -1.49
N LEU A 210 19.14 -2.74 -1.69
CA LEU A 210 19.36 -1.43 -1.09
C LEU A 210 18.32 -0.41 -1.54
N SER A 211 17.96 -0.40 -2.83
CA SER A 211 16.92 0.48 -3.39
C SER A 211 15.56 0.25 -2.71
N ILE A 212 15.19 -1.02 -2.48
CA ILE A 212 13.96 -1.38 -1.76
C ILE A 212 14.00 -0.90 -0.30
N LEU A 213 15.13 -1.09 0.40
CA LEU A 213 15.28 -0.65 1.79
C LEU A 213 15.11 0.88 1.91
N VAL A 214 15.79 1.64 1.06
CA VAL A 214 15.71 3.11 1.05
C VAL A 214 14.29 3.55 0.77
N ARG A 215 13.65 2.98 -0.26
CA ARG A 215 12.26 3.26 -0.62
C ARG A 215 11.30 2.99 0.53
N ASP A 216 11.38 1.83 1.15
CA ASP A 216 10.44 1.42 2.19
C ASP A 216 10.64 2.25 3.47
N LEU A 217 11.89 2.52 3.87
CA LEU A 217 12.18 3.40 5.01
C LEU A 217 11.69 4.83 4.77
N HIS A 218 11.91 5.37 3.57
CA HIS A 218 11.39 6.68 3.19
C HIS A 218 9.85 6.69 3.25
N SER A 219 9.20 5.69 2.65
CA SER A 219 7.74 5.60 2.60
C SER A 219 7.13 5.40 3.99
N ILE A 220 7.78 4.66 4.89
CA ILE A 220 7.38 4.52 6.30
C ILE A 220 7.49 5.86 7.02
N LYS A 221 8.57 6.62 6.82
CA LYS A 221 8.71 7.97 7.40
C LYS A 221 7.55 8.86 6.97
N THR A 222 7.28 8.92 5.67
CA THR A 222 6.18 9.70 5.11
C THR A 222 4.83 9.23 5.65
N TYR A 223 4.61 7.90 5.75
CA TYR A 223 3.41 7.32 6.35
C TYR A 223 3.16 7.85 7.78
N PHE A 224 4.19 7.84 8.63
CA PHE A 224 4.05 8.31 10.01
C PHE A 224 3.78 9.81 10.09
N THR A 225 4.42 10.62 9.24
CA THR A 225 4.13 12.05 9.13
C THR A 225 2.66 12.28 8.73
N CYS A 226 2.17 11.59 7.69
CA CYS A 226 0.76 11.68 7.29
C CYS A 226 -0.17 11.24 8.43
N SER A 227 0.18 10.16 9.14
CA SER A 227 -0.64 9.64 10.23
C SER A 227 -0.76 10.60 11.41
N ILE A 228 0.31 11.29 11.78
CA ILE A 228 0.27 12.32 12.84
C ILE A 228 -0.67 13.46 12.43
N ILE A 229 -0.51 14.00 11.22
CA ILE A 229 -1.37 15.08 10.71
C ILE A 229 -2.85 14.65 10.65
N MET A 230 -3.12 13.41 10.25
CA MET A 230 -4.48 12.88 10.23
C MET A 230 -5.06 12.70 11.64
N ASP A 231 -4.28 12.15 12.57
CA ASP A 231 -4.69 11.98 13.98
C ASP A 231 -5.05 13.35 14.59
N GLU A 232 -4.24 14.39 14.36
CA GLU A 232 -4.51 15.77 14.78
C GLU A 232 -5.80 16.33 14.16
N LYS A 233 -6.01 16.14 12.85
CA LYS A 233 -7.24 16.58 12.17
C LYS A 233 -8.48 15.85 12.70
N VAL A 234 -8.38 14.56 12.97
CA VAL A 234 -9.46 13.75 13.55
C VAL A 234 -9.81 14.27 14.95
N ASP A 235 -8.81 14.61 15.78
CA ASP A 235 -9.03 15.16 17.11
C ASP A 235 -9.72 16.53 17.08
N ILE A 236 -9.30 17.42 16.17
CA ILE A 236 -9.93 18.74 15.99
C ILE A 236 -11.40 18.59 15.54
N LEU A 237 -11.65 17.72 14.54
CA LEU A 237 -12.99 17.43 14.04
C LEU A 237 -13.88 16.83 15.13
N GLY A 238 -13.34 15.95 15.97
CA GLY A 238 -14.07 15.32 17.07
C GLY A 238 -14.43 16.26 18.21
N LYS A 239 -13.61 17.28 18.49
CA LYS A 239 -13.79 18.19 19.64
C LYS A 239 -14.64 19.44 19.35
N ASN A 240 -14.62 19.96 18.11
CA ASN A 240 -15.14 21.31 17.83
C ASN A 240 -16.47 21.38 17.06
N ASN A 241 -17.21 20.28 16.84
CA ASN A 241 -18.41 20.25 15.97
C ASN A 241 -18.16 20.76 14.52
N VAL A 242 -16.90 20.93 14.11
CA VAL A 242 -16.44 21.39 12.78
C VAL A 242 -16.68 20.34 11.68
N ILE A 243 -17.20 19.15 12.01
CA ILE A 243 -17.56 18.10 11.04
C ILE A 243 -18.52 18.62 9.96
N ASN A 244 -19.28 19.69 10.23
CA ASN A 244 -20.14 20.31 9.23
C ASN A 244 -19.37 21.05 8.12
N GLU A 245 -18.06 21.27 8.26
CA GLU A 245 -17.22 21.90 7.24
C GLU A 245 -16.63 20.86 6.27
N ILE A 246 -17.22 20.80 5.07
CA ILE A 246 -16.80 19.87 4.02
C ILE A 246 -15.33 20.06 3.59
N VAL A 247 -14.80 21.29 3.72
CA VAL A 247 -13.41 21.63 3.38
C VAL A 247 -12.43 20.86 4.27
N VAL A 248 -12.69 20.78 5.58
CA VAL A 248 -11.82 20.08 6.53
C VAL A 248 -11.84 18.57 6.28
N LEU A 249 -13.01 18.01 5.94
CA LEU A 249 -13.14 16.60 5.53
C LEU A 249 -12.38 16.31 4.24
N LYS A 250 -12.38 17.26 3.29
CA LYS A 250 -11.61 17.13 2.05
C LYS A 250 -10.11 17.12 2.31
N GLU A 251 -9.61 17.98 3.19
CA GLU A 251 -8.19 18.01 3.56
C GLU A 251 -7.75 16.70 4.23
N LEU A 252 -8.60 16.14 5.11
CA LEU A 252 -8.36 14.83 5.70
C LEU A 252 -8.33 13.74 4.63
N GLN A 253 -9.27 13.78 3.67
CA GLN A 253 -9.30 12.85 2.55
C GLN A 253 -8.03 12.95 1.68
N ASP A 254 -7.52 14.15 1.44
CA ASP A 254 -6.30 14.35 0.66
C ASP A 254 -5.08 13.73 1.35
N LYS A 255 -5.00 13.79 2.69
CA LYS A 255 -3.97 13.08 3.45
C LYS A 255 -4.14 11.56 3.42
N ILE A 256 -5.37 11.06 3.45
CA ILE A 256 -5.64 9.63 3.25
C ILE A 256 -5.17 9.18 1.85
N ASN A 257 -5.45 9.98 0.81
CA ASN A 257 -5.06 9.70 -0.56
C ASN A 257 -3.54 9.74 -0.75
N GLU A 258 -2.85 10.73 -0.17
CA GLU A 258 -1.39 10.81 -0.15
C GLU A 258 -0.78 9.56 0.50
N ARG A 259 -1.36 9.10 1.61
CA ARG A 259 -0.91 7.87 2.29
C ARG A 259 -1.11 6.62 1.43
N ARG A 260 -2.19 6.54 0.65
CA ARG A 260 -2.51 5.40 -0.24
C ARG A 260 -1.63 5.33 -1.49
N SER A 261 -1.05 6.46 -1.92
CA SER A 261 -0.14 6.50 -3.06
C SER A 261 1.33 6.23 -2.69
N LEU A 262 1.63 6.05 -1.39
CA LEU A 262 2.97 5.68 -0.96
C LEU A 262 3.36 4.31 -1.53
N LEU A 263 4.60 4.21 -2.01
CA LEU A 263 5.18 2.97 -2.52
C LEU A 263 5.61 2.05 -1.37
N LEU A 264 4.65 1.72 -0.51
CA LEU A 264 4.84 0.96 0.72
C LEU A 264 3.95 -0.27 0.71
N ILE A 265 4.59 -1.43 0.56
CA ILE A 265 3.91 -2.72 0.62
C ILE A 265 4.55 -3.50 1.76
N VAL A 266 3.80 -3.69 2.83
CA VAL A 266 4.23 -4.61 3.89
C VAL A 266 4.08 -6.03 3.38
N PRO A 267 5.12 -6.88 3.45
CA PRO A 267 4.99 -8.28 3.06
C PRO A 267 3.85 -9.00 3.80
N ASP A 268 3.07 -9.79 3.05
CA ASP A 268 1.84 -10.45 3.54
C ASP A 268 2.08 -11.37 4.76
N PHE A 269 3.29 -11.86 4.98
CA PHE A 269 3.62 -12.68 6.15
C PHE A 269 3.44 -11.89 7.46
N PHE A 270 3.69 -10.59 7.47
CA PHE A 270 3.44 -9.74 8.65
C PHE A 270 1.94 -9.66 8.96
N HIS A 271 1.10 -9.58 7.93
CA HIS A 271 -0.34 -9.63 8.08
C HIS A 271 -0.79 -11.00 8.62
N LYS A 272 -0.20 -12.11 8.17
CA LYS A 272 -0.54 -13.46 8.68
C LYS A 272 -0.16 -13.63 10.16
N ILE A 273 0.99 -13.12 10.59
CA ILE A 273 1.46 -13.25 11.99
C ILE A 273 0.62 -12.36 12.94
N ASN A 274 0.21 -11.16 12.51
CA ASN A 274 -0.42 -10.18 13.39
C ASN A 274 -1.93 -9.96 13.21
N SER A 275 -2.55 -10.45 12.12
CA SER A 275 -3.98 -10.21 11.82
C SER A 275 -4.93 -10.66 12.93
N LYS A 276 -4.70 -11.85 13.50
CA LYS A 276 -5.50 -12.37 14.63
C LYS A 276 -5.45 -11.43 15.85
N LYS A 277 -4.27 -10.88 16.16
CA LYS A 277 -4.06 -9.96 17.29
C LYS A 277 -4.68 -8.58 17.01
N LEU A 278 -4.58 -8.09 15.77
CA LEU A 278 -5.11 -6.79 15.35
C LEU A 278 -6.65 -6.79 15.28
N HIS A 279 -7.28 -7.82 14.70
CA HIS A 279 -8.74 -7.93 14.68
C HIS A 279 -9.34 -8.05 16.08
N LYS A 280 -8.68 -8.79 16.99
CA LYS A 280 -9.11 -8.87 18.39
C LYS A 280 -9.03 -7.51 19.09
N LYS A 281 -7.96 -6.74 18.84
CA LYS A 281 -7.78 -5.38 19.40
C LYS A 281 -8.77 -4.36 18.83
N TRP A 282 -9.09 -4.44 17.53
CA TRP A 282 -10.12 -3.57 16.93
C TRP A 282 -11.49 -3.82 17.52
N LYS A 283 -11.93 -5.09 17.59
CA LYS A 283 -13.22 -5.45 18.19
C LYS A 283 -13.33 -4.97 19.64
N SER A 284 -12.26 -5.06 20.43
CA SER A 284 -12.27 -4.57 21.82
C SER A 284 -12.27 -3.03 21.93
N LEU A 285 -11.59 -2.33 21.02
CA LEU A 285 -11.63 -0.86 20.96
C LEU A 285 -13.00 -0.37 20.53
N LEU A 286 -13.62 -1.03 19.54
CA LEU A 286 -14.95 -0.70 19.07
C LEU A 286 -15.99 -0.89 20.18
N SER A 287 -15.90 -1.99 20.96
CA SER A 287 -16.79 -2.22 22.10
C SER A 287 -16.58 -1.21 23.23
N PHE A 288 -15.35 -0.78 23.49
CA PHE A 288 -15.03 0.22 24.52
C PHE A 288 -15.48 1.64 24.13
N LEU A 289 -15.35 1.99 22.84
CA LEU A 289 -15.85 3.26 22.30
C LEU A 289 -17.38 3.30 22.13
N LEU A 290 -18.05 2.15 22.31
CA LEU A 290 -19.49 1.98 22.24
C LEU A 290 -20.17 1.90 23.62
N SER A 291 -19.38 1.77 24.69
CA SER A 291 -19.87 1.70 26.08
C SER A 291 -19.93 3.07 26.78
N PHE A 292 -19.69 4.15 26.04
CA PHE A 292 -19.84 5.56 26.43
C PHE A 292 -20.67 6.28 25.36
#